data_AF-A0A831KL99-F1
#
_entry.id   AF-A0A831KL99-F1
#
_cell.length_a   1.000
_cell.length_b   1.000
_cell.length_c   1.000
_cell.angle_alpha   90.00
_cell.angle_beta   90.00
_cell.angle_gamma   90.00
#
_symmetry.space_group_name_H-M   'P 1'
#
loop_
_entity.id
_entity.type
_entity.pdbx_description
1 polymer ?
#
loop_
_entity_poly.entity_id
_entity_poly.type
_entity_poly.pdbx_seq_one_letter_code
_entity_poly.pdbx_strand_id
1 'polypeptide(L)'
;DSNFNGDNNHLWLKYGDGTTIDDSTFTIALDLNLMGGAPGSKMSDLATQVTFSNLTDTGKDLHVFQYSDFDLSDNYANDTGTAVNANTIVQSDGGMILTDAVSPTPSKWEIGPYSDIVDSLGNASPTTLGNSGSGMVGDVTYARQWDFTLQPKGGANSSFGFSIDQHITVPDPGTILLLGAGMLGLAGANRRKRRKDQAVGRD
;
A
#
# COMPACT_ATOMS: atom_id res chain seq x y z
N ASP A 1 -3.56 13.91 7.62
CA ASP A 1 -4.07 14.56 8.84
C ASP A 1 -3.48 15.97 8.96
N SER A 2 -4.30 17.01 8.84
CA SER A 2 -3.87 18.42 8.98
C SER A 2 -4.14 19.01 10.37
N ASN A 3 -4.80 18.26 11.25
CA ASN A 3 -5.19 18.74 12.59
C ASN A 3 -4.70 17.84 13.74
N PHE A 4 -3.98 16.74 13.45
CA PHE A 4 -3.29 15.86 14.40
C PHE A 4 -4.19 15.33 15.52
N ASN A 5 -5.49 15.18 15.26
CA ASN A 5 -6.46 14.78 16.27
C ASN A 5 -6.60 13.24 16.41
N GLY A 6 -6.08 12.47 15.45
CA GLY A 6 -6.24 11.03 15.42
C GLY A 6 -7.67 10.56 15.12
N ASP A 7 -8.55 11.46 14.67
CA ASP A 7 -9.91 11.11 14.27
C ASP A 7 -9.93 10.55 12.84
N ASN A 8 -10.94 9.74 12.54
CA ASN A 8 -11.17 9.23 11.18
C ASN A 8 -11.33 10.40 10.19
N ASN A 9 -10.47 10.46 9.18
CA ASN A 9 -10.69 11.35 8.05
C ASN A 9 -11.43 10.59 6.94
N HIS A 10 -12.60 11.10 6.57
CA HIS A 10 -13.43 10.53 5.52
C HIS A 10 -13.37 11.37 4.26
N LEU A 11 -13.16 10.72 3.11
CA LEU A 11 -13.24 11.34 1.79
C LEU A 11 -14.13 10.49 0.90
N TRP A 12 -15.08 11.13 0.24
CA TRP A 12 -15.94 10.49 -0.75
C TRP A 12 -15.79 11.17 -2.11
N LEU A 13 -15.61 10.36 -3.14
CA LEU A 13 -15.42 10.79 -4.52
C LEU A 13 -16.35 9.97 -5.40
N LYS A 14 -16.96 10.61 -6.40
CA LYS A 14 -17.76 9.92 -7.41
C LYS A 14 -17.46 10.47 -8.78
N TYR A 15 -17.29 9.56 -9.73
CA TYR A 15 -17.03 9.83 -11.13
C TYR A 15 -18.16 9.25 -11.99
N GLY A 16 -18.49 9.95 -13.07
CA GLY A 16 -19.48 9.56 -14.07
C GLY A 16 -20.93 9.82 -13.67
N ASP A 17 -21.19 10.73 -12.74
CA ASP A 17 -22.53 11.01 -12.21
C ASP A 17 -23.28 12.13 -12.93
N GLY A 18 -22.78 12.59 -14.09
CA GLY A 18 -23.29 13.73 -14.84
C GLY A 18 -22.80 15.09 -14.33
N THR A 19 -22.09 15.15 -13.18
CA THR A 19 -21.43 16.38 -12.74
C THR A 19 -19.94 16.37 -13.05
N THR A 20 -19.30 15.20 -12.97
CA THR A 20 -17.89 15.05 -13.35
C THR A 20 -17.72 14.85 -14.85
N ILE A 21 -18.62 14.09 -15.47
CA ILE A 21 -18.64 13.76 -16.91
C ILE A 21 -20.09 13.58 -17.33
N ASP A 22 -20.49 14.34 -18.34
CA ASP A 22 -21.77 14.21 -19.03
C ASP A 22 -21.82 12.89 -19.82
N ASP A 23 -23.01 12.30 -19.95
CA ASP A 23 -23.27 11.09 -20.75
C ASP A 23 -22.44 9.85 -20.35
N SER A 24 -21.91 9.80 -19.12
CA SER A 24 -21.26 8.59 -18.62
C SER A 24 -22.22 7.42 -18.59
N THR A 25 -21.74 6.26 -19.02
CA THR A 25 -22.56 5.04 -19.07
C THR A 25 -22.42 4.18 -17.79
N PHE A 26 -21.51 4.55 -16.89
CA PHE A 26 -21.31 3.93 -15.59
C PHE A 26 -20.78 4.97 -14.58
N THR A 27 -20.79 4.63 -13.29
CA THR A 27 -20.15 5.42 -12.24
C THR A 27 -19.09 4.61 -11.52
N ILE A 28 -18.13 5.33 -10.95
CA ILE A 28 -17.17 4.80 -9.97
C ILE A 28 -17.29 5.67 -8.73
N ALA A 29 -17.53 5.07 -7.58
CA ALA A 29 -17.50 5.74 -6.29
C ALA A 29 -16.33 5.19 -5.47
N LEU A 30 -15.57 6.10 -4.85
CA LEU A 30 -14.53 5.79 -3.88
C LEU A 30 -14.93 6.39 -2.53
N ASP A 31 -14.89 5.57 -1.50
CA ASP A 31 -15.09 5.95 -0.12
C ASP A 31 -13.82 5.60 0.65
N LEU A 32 -13.10 6.61 1.12
CA LEU A 32 -11.82 6.47 1.80
C LEU A 32 -11.98 6.87 3.25
N ASN A 33 -11.47 6.03 4.14
CA ASN A 33 -11.43 6.29 5.58
C ASN A 33 -10.00 6.08 6.08
N LEU A 34 -9.37 7.16 6.51
CA LEU A 34 -8.06 7.15 7.13
C LEU A 34 -8.21 7.13 8.64
N MET A 35 -7.63 6.12 9.28
CA MET A 35 -7.58 5.98 10.73
C MET A 35 -6.14 5.99 11.20
N GLY A 36 -5.81 6.96 12.06
CA GLY A 36 -4.55 6.93 12.80
C GLY A 36 -4.60 5.89 13.92
N GLY A 37 -3.47 5.25 14.21
CA GLY A 37 -3.36 4.47 15.44
C GLY A 37 -3.30 5.35 16.69
N ALA A 38 -3.31 4.74 17.87
CA ALA A 38 -3.13 5.45 19.14
C ALA A 38 -1.86 6.35 19.11
N PRO A 39 -1.82 7.48 19.83
CA PRO A 39 -0.62 8.32 19.89
C PRO A 39 0.65 7.53 20.23
N GLY A 40 1.67 7.64 19.39
CA GLY A 40 2.94 6.89 19.53
C GLY A 40 2.92 5.45 18.99
N SER A 41 1.77 4.95 18.52
CA SER A 41 1.66 3.59 17.96
C SER A 41 2.40 3.42 16.63
N LYS A 42 2.60 4.52 15.89
CA LYS A 42 3.25 4.54 14.57
C LYS A 42 2.56 3.66 13.53
N MET A 43 1.26 3.49 13.71
CA MET A 43 0.37 2.82 12.79
C MET A 43 -0.54 3.84 12.12
N SER A 44 -0.81 3.61 10.85
CA SER A 44 -1.88 4.27 10.10
C SER A 44 -2.57 3.24 9.23
N ASP A 45 -3.86 3.44 9.03
CA ASP A 45 -4.72 2.53 8.30
C ASP A 45 -5.58 3.31 7.32
N LEU A 46 -5.63 2.87 6.06
CA LEU A 46 -6.46 3.44 5.01
C LEU A 46 -7.37 2.36 4.45
N ALA A 47 -8.64 2.44 4.80
CA ALA A 47 -9.70 1.64 4.20
C ALA A 47 -10.26 2.39 2.98
N THR A 48 -10.32 1.72 1.84
CA THR A 48 -10.91 2.24 0.60
C THR A 48 -11.98 1.28 0.10
N GLN A 49 -13.20 1.76 -0.09
CA GLN A 49 -14.25 1.04 -0.79
C GLN A 49 -14.44 1.62 -2.18
N VAL A 50 -14.33 0.77 -3.19
CA VAL A 50 -14.61 1.12 -4.59
C VAL A 50 -15.93 0.48 -5.00
N THR A 51 -16.78 1.23 -5.70
CA THR A 51 -18.06 0.73 -6.25
C THR A 51 -18.25 1.21 -7.68
N PHE A 52 -18.46 0.27 -8.59
CA PHE A 52 -18.87 0.50 -9.98
C PHE A 52 -20.38 0.31 -10.10
N SER A 53 -21.05 1.15 -10.88
CA SER A 53 -22.48 0.97 -11.17
C SER A 53 -22.81 1.29 -12.63
N ASN A 54 -23.58 0.43 -13.28
CA ASN A 54 -24.03 0.62 -14.64
C ASN A 54 -25.23 1.59 -14.70
N LEU A 55 -25.18 2.56 -15.61
CA LEU A 55 -26.24 3.55 -15.83
C LEU A 55 -27.11 3.24 -17.05
N THR A 56 -26.80 2.17 -17.78
CA THR A 56 -27.43 1.83 -19.05
C THR A 56 -28.24 0.55 -18.99
N ASP A 57 -29.14 0.36 -19.95
CA ASP A 57 -29.98 -0.84 -20.07
C ASP A 57 -29.24 -2.00 -20.77
N THR A 58 -27.94 -1.85 -21.04
CA THR A 58 -27.06 -2.87 -21.61
C THR A 58 -25.98 -3.26 -20.61
N GLY A 59 -25.61 -4.54 -20.57
CA GLY A 59 -24.52 -5.01 -19.73
C GLY A 59 -23.16 -4.43 -20.14
N LYS A 60 -22.22 -4.40 -19.20
CA LYS A 60 -20.84 -3.93 -19.43
C LYS A 60 -19.83 -4.92 -18.89
N ASP A 61 -18.91 -5.33 -19.74
CA ASP A 61 -17.73 -6.08 -19.33
C ASP A 61 -16.62 -5.11 -18.96
N LEU A 62 -16.05 -5.30 -17.77
CA LEU A 62 -15.03 -4.43 -17.20
C LEU A 62 -13.79 -5.23 -16.83
N HIS A 63 -12.64 -4.68 -17.18
CA HIS A 63 -11.32 -5.09 -16.74
C HIS A 63 -10.75 -3.96 -15.88
N VAL A 64 -10.74 -4.15 -14.57
CA VAL A 64 -10.36 -3.11 -13.61
C VAL A 64 -9.03 -3.48 -12.98
N PHE A 65 -8.14 -2.49 -12.88
CA PHE A 65 -6.84 -2.63 -12.25
C PHE A 65 -6.73 -1.69 -11.06
N GLN A 66 -6.25 -2.20 -9.92
CA GLN A 66 -5.58 -1.40 -8.91
C GLN A 66 -4.10 -1.42 -9.25
N TYR A 67 -3.46 -0.25 -9.31
CA TYR A 67 -2.01 -0.11 -9.37
C TYR A 67 -1.52 0.57 -8.09
N SER A 68 -0.36 0.17 -7.58
CA SER A 68 0.22 0.72 -6.37
C SER A 68 1.74 0.78 -6.48
N ASP A 69 2.25 1.92 -6.04
CA ASP A 69 3.63 2.35 -6.18
C ASP A 69 3.96 3.16 -4.92
N PHE A 70 4.72 2.53 -4.04
CA PHE A 70 5.04 3.08 -2.73
C PHE A 70 6.55 3.21 -2.62
N ASP A 71 7.04 4.39 -2.26
CA ASP A 71 8.45 4.61 -1.94
C ASP A 71 8.62 4.56 -0.42
N LEU A 72 8.82 3.37 0.15
CA LEU A 72 8.95 3.27 1.60
C LEU A 72 10.29 3.85 2.05
N SER A 73 10.28 4.54 3.20
CA SER A 73 11.45 5.22 3.75
C SER A 73 12.11 6.27 2.83
N ASP A 74 11.35 6.85 1.89
CA ASP A 74 11.84 7.82 0.91
C ASP A 74 12.93 7.24 -0.01
N ASN A 75 12.84 5.93 -0.30
CA ASN A 75 13.83 5.20 -1.07
C ASN A 75 13.20 4.07 -1.91
N TYR A 76 12.97 4.35 -3.19
CA TYR A 76 12.48 3.38 -4.16
C TYR A 76 13.41 2.17 -4.35
N ALA A 77 14.72 2.30 -4.13
CA ALA A 77 15.69 1.34 -4.67
C ALA A 77 15.80 0.01 -3.90
N ASN A 78 15.27 -0.06 -2.67
CA ASN A 78 15.43 -1.23 -1.79
C ASN A 78 14.10 -1.82 -1.32
N ASP A 79 12.99 -1.41 -1.92
CA ASP A 79 11.69 -1.96 -1.59
C ASP A 79 11.62 -3.46 -1.92
N THR A 80 10.97 -4.22 -1.04
CA THR A 80 10.71 -5.65 -1.25
C THR A 80 9.21 -5.89 -1.30
N GLY A 81 8.71 -6.44 -2.41
CA GLY A 81 7.30 -6.75 -2.62
C GLY A 81 7.03 -8.25 -2.53
N THR A 82 6.13 -8.67 -1.63
CA THR A 82 5.78 -10.09 -1.43
C THR A 82 4.27 -10.29 -1.45
N ALA A 83 3.79 -11.17 -2.32
CA ALA A 83 2.42 -11.67 -2.24
C ALA A 83 2.34 -12.77 -1.17
N VAL A 84 1.67 -12.47 -0.05
CA VAL A 84 1.40 -13.44 1.03
C VAL A 84 0.34 -14.45 0.58
N ASN A 85 -0.64 -13.97 -0.17
CA ASN A 85 -1.66 -14.74 -0.88
C ASN A 85 -2.25 -13.85 -2.00
N ALA A 86 -3.24 -14.34 -2.75
CA ALA A 86 -3.84 -13.58 -3.86
C ALA A 86 -4.54 -12.27 -3.43
N ASN A 87 -4.97 -12.17 -2.17
CA ASN A 87 -5.63 -10.99 -1.61
C ASN A 87 -4.66 -10.03 -0.91
N THR A 88 -3.42 -10.42 -0.61
CA THR A 88 -2.55 -9.64 0.29
C THR A 88 -1.15 -9.53 -0.28
N ILE A 89 -0.72 -8.28 -0.50
CA ILE A 89 0.65 -7.93 -0.87
C ILE A 89 1.25 -7.14 0.29
N VAL A 90 2.49 -7.46 0.64
CA VAL A 90 3.28 -6.75 1.66
C VAL A 90 4.48 -6.12 0.97
N GLN A 91 4.71 -4.84 1.25
CA GLN A 91 5.92 -4.12 0.85
C GLN A 91 6.70 -3.69 2.08
N SER A 92 8.03 -3.74 2.02
CA SER A 92 8.90 -3.32 3.12
C SER A 92 10.20 -2.70 2.64
N ASP A 93 10.61 -1.59 3.27
CA ASP A 93 11.96 -1.00 3.23
C ASP A 93 12.21 -0.19 4.52
N GLY A 94 13.47 0.00 4.91
CA GLY A 94 13.85 0.93 5.98
C GLY A 94 13.28 0.57 7.35
N GLY A 95 12.79 -0.65 7.54
CA GLY A 95 12.05 -1.12 8.72
C GLY A 95 10.55 -0.75 8.72
N MET A 96 10.07 -0.06 7.69
CA MET A 96 8.64 0.14 7.43
C MET A 96 8.05 -1.14 6.82
N ILE A 97 6.79 -1.41 7.16
CA ILE A 97 6.01 -2.51 6.58
C ILE A 97 4.65 -1.97 6.20
N LEU A 98 4.32 -2.06 4.92
CA LEU A 98 2.99 -1.81 4.37
C LEU A 98 2.34 -3.15 4.03
N THR A 99 1.15 -3.39 4.57
CA THR A 99 0.28 -4.51 4.17
C THR A 99 -0.90 -3.93 3.41
N ASP A 100 -1.07 -4.34 2.17
CA ASP A 100 -2.21 -3.99 1.33
C ASP A 100 -3.04 -5.26 1.10
N ALA A 101 -4.27 -5.28 1.62
CA ALA A 101 -5.20 -6.39 1.51
C ALA A 101 -6.48 -5.98 0.76
N VAL A 102 -7.04 -6.90 -0.02
CA VAL A 102 -8.25 -6.63 -0.82
C VAL A 102 -9.34 -7.69 -0.65
N SER A 103 -10.59 -7.29 -0.88
CA SER A 103 -11.74 -8.20 -0.97
C SER A 103 -12.79 -7.68 -1.96
N PRO A 104 -13.37 -8.50 -2.85
CA PRO A 104 -13.10 -9.93 -3.05
C PRO A 104 -11.72 -10.18 -3.70
N THR A 105 -11.34 -11.46 -3.76
CA THR A 105 -10.08 -11.90 -4.38
C THR A 105 -9.98 -11.44 -5.84
N PRO A 106 -8.86 -10.80 -6.25
CA PRO A 106 -8.64 -10.42 -7.64
C PRO A 106 -8.50 -11.66 -8.52
N SER A 107 -8.87 -11.53 -9.80
CA SER A 107 -8.67 -12.59 -10.80
C SER A 107 -7.18 -12.82 -11.08
N LYS A 108 -6.40 -11.73 -11.08
CA LYS A 108 -4.95 -11.76 -11.27
C LYS A 108 -4.23 -10.70 -10.43
N TRP A 109 -2.95 -10.89 -10.19
CA TRP A 109 -2.05 -9.90 -9.57
C TRP A 109 -0.67 -9.97 -10.20
N GLU A 110 0.13 -8.93 -10.04
CA GLU A 110 1.53 -8.92 -10.47
C GLU A 110 2.34 -7.96 -9.62
N ILE A 111 3.57 -8.35 -9.28
CA ILE A 111 4.58 -7.51 -8.66
C ILE A 111 5.72 -7.37 -9.68
N GLY A 112 6.21 -6.17 -9.90
CA GLY A 112 7.19 -5.90 -10.96
C GLY A 112 7.80 -4.51 -10.87
N PRO A 113 8.82 -4.21 -11.69
CA PRO A 113 9.35 -2.86 -11.80
C PRO A 113 8.26 -1.87 -12.24
N TYR A 114 8.30 -0.63 -11.75
CA TYR A 114 7.32 0.40 -12.09
C TYR A 114 7.09 0.52 -13.61
N SER A 115 8.17 0.49 -14.40
CA SER A 115 8.13 0.64 -15.86
C SER A 115 7.29 -0.44 -16.52
N ASP A 116 7.45 -1.69 -16.09
CA ASP A 116 6.88 -2.83 -16.78
C ASP A 116 5.36 -2.89 -16.58
N ILE A 117 4.91 -2.67 -15.35
CA ILE A 117 3.48 -2.72 -15.03
C ILE A 117 2.77 -1.50 -15.62
N VAL A 118 3.29 -0.29 -15.43
CA VAL A 118 2.61 0.92 -15.91
C VAL A 118 2.56 0.99 -17.44
N ASP A 119 3.63 0.59 -18.14
CA ASP A 119 3.66 0.53 -19.60
C ASP A 119 2.67 -0.52 -20.12
N SER A 120 2.53 -1.64 -19.41
CA SER A 120 1.58 -2.69 -19.73
C SER A 120 0.13 -2.20 -19.60
N LEU A 121 -0.19 -1.44 -18.54
CA LEU A 121 -1.53 -0.91 -18.28
C LEU A 121 -1.89 0.31 -19.14
N GLY A 122 -0.90 1.10 -19.57
CA GLY A 122 -1.09 2.35 -20.31
C GLY A 122 -1.11 2.22 -21.84
N ASN A 123 -0.90 1.03 -22.39
CA ASN A 123 -0.81 0.84 -23.83
C ASN A 123 -2.16 0.53 -24.51
N ALA A 124 -2.16 0.41 -25.84
CA ALA A 124 -3.38 0.18 -26.64
C ALA A 124 -3.84 -1.29 -26.70
N SER A 125 -3.11 -2.20 -26.07
CA SER A 125 -3.42 -3.63 -26.03
C SER A 125 -4.03 -4.01 -24.67
N PRO A 126 -4.99 -4.95 -24.64
CA PRO A 126 -5.51 -5.46 -23.37
C PRO A 126 -4.41 -6.10 -22.51
N THR A 127 -4.29 -5.65 -21.27
CA THR A 127 -3.39 -6.22 -20.27
C THR A 127 -4.01 -7.46 -19.63
N THR A 128 -3.19 -8.45 -19.28
CA THR A 128 -3.57 -9.53 -18.36
C THR A 128 -2.38 -9.81 -17.44
N LEU A 129 -2.59 -9.66 -16.14
CA LEU A 129 -1.52 -9.80 -15.16
C LEU A 129 -1.06 -11.26 -15.00
N GLY A 130 0.22 -11.44 -14.68
CA GLY A 130 0.92 -12.72 -14.71
C GLY A 130 0.74 -13.67 -13.52
N ASN A 131 0.19 -13.22 -12.38
CA ASN A 131 0.25 -13.93 -11.08
C ASN A 131 1.70 -14.24 -10.65
N SER A 132 2.57 -13.25 -10.75
CA SER A 132 4.02 -13.40 -10.63
C SER A 132 4.70 -12.25 -9.90
N GLY A 133 5.98 -12.45 -9.56
CA GLY A 133 6.86 -11.40 -9.03
C GLY A 133 6.97 -11.31 -7.51
N SER A 134 6.32 -12.21 -6.76
CA SER A 134 6.47 -12.27 -5.30
C SER A 134 7.93 -12.46 -4.88
N GLY A 135 8.40 -11.65 -3.94
CA GLY A 135 9.76 -11.63 -3.43
C GLY A 135 10.73 -10.75 -4.22
N MET A 136 10.24 -9.94 -5.16
CA MET A 136 11.06 -8.98 -5.91
C MET A 136 11.63 -7.90 -4.98
N VAL A 137 12.84 -7.45 -5.27
CA VAL A 137 13.55 -6.36 -4.59
C VAL A 137 13.95 -5.30 -5.62
N GLY A 138 13.82 -4.03 -5.26
CA GLY A 138 14.14 -2.87 -6.11
C GLY A 138 13.04 -1.82 -6.05
N ASP A 139 12.90 -1.06 -7.14
CA ASP A 139 11.77 -0.17 -7.39
C ASP A 139 10.53 -0.98 -7.75
N VAL A 140 9.92 -1.57 -6.72
CA VAL A 140 8.83 -2.53 -6.87
C VAL A 140 7.48 -1.85 -6.80
N THR A 141 6.65 -2.19 -7.77
CA THR A 141 5.25 -1.80 -7.84
C THR A 141 4.41 -3.05 -7.93
N TYR A 142 3.10 -2.91 -7.76
CA TYR A 142 2.19 -4.03 -7.95
C TYR A 142 0.84 -3.60 -8.50
N ALA A 143 0.20 -4.54 -9.18
CA ALA A 143 -1.14 -4.39 -9.66
C ALA A 143 -2.01 -5.61 -9.33
N ARG A 144 -3.32 -5.37 -9.25
CA ARG A 144 -4.36 -6.39 -9.09
C ARG A 144 -5.45 -6.16 -10.10
N GLN A 145 -6.01 -7.24 -10.63
CA GLN A 145 -7.00 -7.22 -11.70
C GLN A 145 -8.31 -7.85 -11.21
N TRP A 146 -9.44 -7.24 -11.58
CA TRP A 146 -10.76 -7.82 -11.46
C TRP A 146 -11.46 -7.76 -12.82
N ASP A 147 -12.01 -8.91 -13.23
CA ASP A 147 -12.82 -9.04 -14.42
C ASP A 147 -14.25 -9.36 -14.01
N PHE A 148 -15.20 -8.53 -14.43
CA PHE A 148 -16.61 -8.73 -14.10
C PHE A 148 -17.54 -8.08 -15.13
N THR A 149 -18.77 -8.58 -15.17
CA THR A 149 -19.86 -8.02 -15.98
C THR A 149 -20.85 -7.31 -15.08
N LEU A 150 -21.03 -6.00 -15.27
CA LEU A 150 -22.16 -5.28 -14.71
C LEU A 150 -23.41 -5.55 -15.53
N GLN A 151 -24.46 -6.03 -14.89
CA GLN A 151 -25.76 -6.22 -15.53
C GLN A 151 -26.43 -4.86 -15.84
N PRO A 152 -27.48 -4.84 -16.70
CA PRO A 152 -28.27 -3.65 -16.95
C PRO A 152 -28.72 -2.93 -15.66
N LYS A 153 -28.86 -1.61 -15.73
CA LYS A 153 -29.21 -0.76 -14.59
C LYS A 153 -30.47 -1.28 -13.86
N GLY A 154 -30.43 -1.31 -12.53
CA GLY A 154 -31.54 -1.79 -11.69
C GLY A 154 -31.71 -3.31 -11.65
N GLY A 155 -30.93 -4.08 -12.42
CA GLY A 155 -30.87 -5.54 -12.31
C GLY A 155 -29.99 -6.02 -11.15
N ALA A 156 -30.10 -7.31 -10.82
CA ALA A 156 -29.13 -7.95 -9.92
C ALA A 156 -27.72 -7.84 -10.53
N ASN A 157 -26.71 -7.52 -9.71
CA ASN A 157 -25.32 -7.30 -10.15
C ASN A 157 -25.15 -6.13 -11.15
N SER A 158 -26.05 -5.13 -11.13
CA SER A 158 -25.81 -3.87 -11.86
C SER A 158 -24.71 -3.00 -11.24
N SER A 159 -24.20 -3.41 -10.09
CA SER A 159 -23.06 -2.83 -9.38
C SER A 159 -22.08 -3.91 -8.94
N PHE A 160 -20.81 -3.54 -8.88
CA PHE A 160 -19.74 -4.37 -8.32
C PHE A 160 -18.89 -3.50 -7.39
N GLY A 161 -18.46 -4.05 -6.26
CA GLY A 161 -17.61 -3.33 -5.34
C GLY A 161 -16.51 -4.21 -4.79
N PHE A 162 -15.38 -3.57 -4.46
CA PHE A 162 -14.27 -4.20 -3.76
C PHE A 162 -13.67 -3.21 -2.76
N SER A 163 -13.13 -3.74 -1.67
CA SER A 163 -12.44 -2.99 -0.64
C SER A 163 -10.95 -3.22 -0.72
N ILE A 164 -10.19 -2.19 -0.35
CA ILE A 164 -8.75 -2.21 -0.13
C ILE A 164 -8.51 -1.76 1.31
N ASP A 165 -7.63 -2.45 2.01
CA ASP A 165 -7.23 -2.18 3.38
C ASP A 165 -5.70 -2.04 3.41
N GLN A 166 -5.21 -0.82 3.63
CA GLN A 166 -3.80 -0.48 3.60
C GLN A 166 -3.32 -0.09 4.99
N HIS A 167 -2.54 -0.97 5.59
CA HIS A 167 -2.00 -0.83 6.92
C HIS A 167 -0.49 -0.61 6.88
N ILE A 168 0.00 0.47 7.49
CA ILE A 168 1.44 0.75 7.54
C ILE A 168 1.94 0.88 8.98
N THR A 169 3.10 0.27 9.25
CA THR A 169 3.88 0.45 10.47
C THR A 169 5.21 1.11 10.17
N VAL A 170 5.60 2.11 10.97
CA VAL A 170 6.88 2.81 10.83
C VAL A 170 7.80 2.62 12.06
N PRO A 171 9.13 2.50 11.89
CA PRO A 171 10.09 2.40 12.99
C PRO A 171 10.09 3.61 13.92
N ASP A 172 10.49 3.41 15.19
CA ASP A 172 10.80 4.52 16.11
C ASP A 172 12.11 5.23 15.69
N PRO A 173 12.10 6.55 15.43
CA PRO A 173 13.35 7.29 15.27
C PRO A 173 14.24 7.22 16.52
N GLY A 174 13.61 7.07 17.70
CA GLY A 174 14.29 7.03 19.00
C GLY A 174 15.00 5.72 19.33
N THR A 175 14.55 4.58 18.80
CA THR A 175 15.20 3.27 19.09
C THR A 175 16.56 3.17 18.41
N ILE A 176 16.72 3.75 17.22
CA ILE A 176 18.02 3.84 16.53
C ILE A 176 18.98 4.74 17.33
N LEU A 177 18.49 5.89 17.82
CA LEU A 177 19.29 6.77 18.66
C LEU A 177 19.70 6.10 19.97
N LEU A 178 18.78 5.40 20.64
CA LEU A 178 19.06 4.72 21.91
C LEU A 178 20.00 3.52 21.73
N LEU A 179 19.85 2.76 20.64
CA LEU A 179 20.76 1.67 20.30
C LEU A 179 22.17 2.22 20.01
N GLY A 180 22.27 3.31 19.25
CA GLY A 180 23.53 4.01 19.00
C GLY A 180 24.18 4.53 20.28
N ALA A 181 23.40 5.20 21.15
CA ALA A 181 23.86 5.69 22.44
C ALA A 181 24.30 4.55 23.37
N GLY A 182 23.57 3.44 23.38
CA GLY A 182 23.90 2.24 24.15
C GLY A 182 25.23 1.61 23.70
N MET A 183 25.44 1.45 22.40
CA MET A 183 26.69 0.93 21.85
C MET A 183 27.88 1.86 22.14
N LEU A 184 27.72 3.17 22.02
CA LEU A 184 28.75 4.15 22.39
C LEU A 184 29.06 4.14 23.89
N GLY A 185 28.03 4.00 24.74
CA GLY A 185 28.18 3.86 26.19
C GLY A 185 28.97 2.61 26.58
N LEU A 186 28.67 1.46 25.96
CA LEU A 186 29.39 0.20 26.18
C LEU A 186 30.85 0.28 25.70
N ALA A 187 31.10 0.87 24.54
CA ALA A 187 32.46 1.09 24.03
C ALA A 187 33.27 2.02 24.94
N GLY A 188 32.65 3.09 25.46
CA GLY A 188 33.25 4.01 26.42
C GLY A 188 33.59 3.35 27.75
N ALA A 189 32.68 2.54 28.28
CA ALA A 189 32.89 1.79 29.53
C ALA A 189 34.03 0.76 29.39
N ASN A 190 34.09 0.04 28.27
CA ASN A 190 35.16 -0.93 27.99
C ASN A 190 36.54 -0.27 27.82
N ARG A 191 36.61 0.91 27.18
CA ARG A 191 37.85 1.70 27.09
C ARG A 191 38.33 2.19 28.45
N ARG A 192 37.40 2.63 29.31
CA ARG A 192 37.73 3.10 30.67
C ARG A 192 38.26 1.96 31.55
N LYS A 193 37.71 0.76 31.43
CA LYS A 193 38.17 -0.44 32.16
C LYS A 193 39.60 -0.83 31.76
N ARG A 194 39.89 -0.94 30.46
CA ARG A 194 41.24 -1.26 29.96
C ARG A 194 42.32 -0.26 30.38
N ARG A 195 42.01 1.03 30.44
CA ARG A 195 42.95 2.06 30.92
C ARG A 195 43.28 1.95 32.40
N LYS A 196 42.32 1.51 33.24
CA LYS A 196 42.57 1.26 34.66
C LYS A 196 43.46 0.04 34.86
N ASP A 197 43.22 -1.04 34.12
CA ASP A 197 44.03 -2.27 34.20
C ASP A 197 45.49 -2.04 33.76
N GLN A 198 45.72 -1.16 32.77
CA GLN A 198 47.07 -0.76 32.34
C GLN A 198 47.80 0.18 33.33
N ALA A 199 47.06 0.92 34.16
CA ALA A 199 47.63 1.79 35.17
C ALA A 199 48.05 1.01 36.43
N VAL A 200 47.35 -0.08 36.75
CA VAL A 200 47.64 -0.96 37.91
C VAL A 200 48.83 -1.90 37.64
N GLY A 201 49.14 -2.22 36.38
CA GLY A 201 50.28 -3.06 36.00
C GLY A 201 51.63 -2.32 35.86
N ARG A 202 51.73 -1.07 36.34
CA ARG A 202 52.93 -0.21 36.24
C ARG A 202 53.53 0.20 37.59
N ASP A 203 53.03 -0.36 38.69
CA ASP A 203 53.65 -0.31 40.03
C ASP A 203 54.33 -1.65 40.33
#